data_AF-U2L3L0-F1
#
_entry.id   AF-U2L3L0-F1
#
_cell.length_a   1.000
_cell.length_b   1.000
_cell.length_c   1.000
_cell.angle_alpha   90.00
_cell.angle_beta   90.00
_cell.angle_gamma   90.00
#
_symmetry.space_group_name_H-M   'P 1'
#
loop_
_entity.id
_entity.type
_entity.pdbx_description
1 polymer ?
#
loop_
_entity_poly.entity_id
_entity_poly.type
_entity_poly.pdbx_seq_one_letter_code
_entity_poly.pdbx_strand_id
1 'polypeptide(L)'
;MNRLLGSSLQKIRPNDIQSVTQGISELKRIATIYPEQWLPIYYQALFAIQYAIQRPDDKASAALLIDAKQNIDKAEHLAGADLSEVYTLSGFYDTALIVQNPSVNGMRYYSDAIGNYQRAIHQNAANPRPRLLFYLFNEQMNKFTGGTNFNAEKDLQKIKSLFDKEQKTDFEPSWGKDLIPK
;
A
#
# COMPACT_ATOMS: atom_id res chain seq x y z
N MET A 1 3.53 5.32 -22.21
CA MET A 1 3.56 5.14 -20.74
C MET A 1 3.97 3.72 -20.34
N ASN A 2 3.16 2.69 -20.64
CA ASN A 2 3.33 1.29 -20.23
C ASN A 2 4.77 0.75 -20.27
N ARG A 3 5.49 0.95 -21.39
CA ARG A 3 6.91 0.53 -21.50
C ARG A 3 7.84 1.20 -20.48
N LEU A 4 7.68 2.51 -20.26
CA LEU A 4 8.49 3.26 -19.30
C LEU A 4 8.17 2.81 -17.88
N LEU A 5 6.87 2.69 -17.56
CA LEU A 5 6.42 2.23 -16.25
C LEU A 5 6.97 0.84 -15.93
N GLY A 6 6.78 -0.14 -16.82
CA GLY A 6 7.29 -1.50 -16.61
C GLY A 6 8.79 -1.57 -16.41
N SER A 7 9.56 -0.80 -17.19
CA SER A 7 11.01 -0.76 -17.03
C SER A 7 11.45 -0.18 -15.68
N SER A 8 10.76 0.84 -15.17
CA SER A 8 11.08 1.42 -13.86
C SER A 8 10.71 0.48 -12.71
N LEU A 9 9.54 -0.16 -12.78
CA LEU A 9 9.08 -1.07 -11.72
C LEU A 9 10.01 -2.28 -11.54
N GLN A 10 10.52 -2.86 -12.63
CA GLN A 10 11.44 -4.02 -12.58
C GLN A 10 12.78 -3.74 -11.89
N LYS A 11 13.20 -2.47 -11.82
CA LYS A 11 14.48 -2.07 -11.21
C LYS A 11 14.37 -1.89 -9.70
N ILE A 12 13.15 -1.71 -9.18
CA ILE A 12 12.93 -1.38 -7.77
C ILE A 12 13.05 -2.65 -6.93
N ARG A 13 13.99 -2.61 -5.99
CA ARG A 13 14.22 -3.62 -4.97
C ARG A 13 13.78 -3.03 -3.64
N PRO A 14 12.64 -3.46 -3.06
CA PRO A 14 12.04 -2.79 -1.89
C PRO A 14 12.96 -2.65 -0.67
N ASN A 15 13.93 -3.55 -0.50
CA ASN A 15 14.87 -3.55 0.64
C ASN A 15 16.14 -2.69 0.43
N ASP A 16 16.29 -2.03 -0.72
CA ASP A 16 17.46 -1.25 -1.10
C ASP A 16 17.05 0.22 -1.33
N ILE A 17 17.48 1.11 -0.43
CA ILE A 17 17.11 2.53 -0.48
C ILE A 17 17.57 3.22 -1.76
N GLN A 18 18.74 2.85 -2.30
CA GLN A 18 19.24 3.46 -3.53
C GLN A 18 18.35 3.04 -4.70
N SER A 19 18.00 1.76 -4.76
CA SER A 19 17.06 1.25 -5.77
C SER A 19 15.67 1.89 -5.66
N VAL A 20 15.12 2.00 -4.45
CA VAL A 20 13.81 2.64 -4.19
C VAL A 20 13.82 4.11 -4.60
N THR A 21 14.82 4.89 -4.16
CA THR A 21 14.89 6.33 -4.45
C THR A 21 15.13 6.61 -5.94
N GLN A 22 15.95 5.80 -6.61
CA GLN A 22 16.14 5.89 -8.06
C GLN A 22 14.86 5.55 -8.82
N GLY A 23 14.18 4.47 -8.44
CA GLY A 23 12.93 4.07 -9.07
C GLY A 23 11.81 5.08 -8.86
N ILE A 24 11.64 5.62 -7.65
CA ILE A 24 10.70 6.72 -7.36
C ILE A 24 11.04 7.94 -8.23
N SER A 25 12.32 8.26 -8.40
CA SER A 25 12.74 9.38 -9.26
C SER A 25 12.39 9.14 -10.74
N GLU A 26 12.52 7.91 -11.25
CA GLU A 26 12.05 7.55 -12.59
C GLU A 26 10.52 7.67 -12.69
N LEU A 27 9.78 7.16 -11.71
CA LEU A 27 8.31 7.26 -11.65
C LEU A 27 7.82 8.71 -11.59
N LYS A 28 8.52 9.60 -10.87
CA LYS A 28 8.24 11.04 -10.83
C LYS A 28 8.34 11.66 -12.23
N ARG A 29 9.39 11.33 -12.99
CA ARG A 29 9.51 11.79 -14.39
C ARG A 29 8.37 11.28 -15.27
N ILE A 30 7.98 10.02 -15.10
CA ILE A 30 6.84 9.44 -15.83
C ILE A 30 5.54 10.18 -15.46
N ALA A 31 5.32 10.48 -14.18
CA ALA A 31 4.16 11.25 -13.72
C ALA A 31 4.14 12.69 -14.28
N THR A 32 5.29 13.31 -14.51
CA THR A 32 5.37 14.61 -15.19
C THR A 32 4.98 14.52 -16.67
N ILE A 33 5.37 13.44 -17.36
CA ILE A 33 5.03 13.22 -18.78
C ILE A 33 3.56 12.83 -18.94
N TYR A 34 3.00 12.10 -17.98
CA TYR A 34 1.64 11.57 -18.00
C TYR A 34 0.86 11.96 -16.73
N PRO A 35 0.55 13.26 -16.53
CA PRO A 35 -0.01 13.77 -15.28
C PRO A 35 -1.42 13.25 -14.95
N GLU A 36 -2.19 12.84 -15.96
CA GLU A 36 -3.53 12.27 -15.82
C GLU A 36 -3.53 10.77 -15.46
N GLN A 37 -2.36 10.14 -15.44
CA GLN A 37 -2.23 8.71 -15.19
C GLN A 37 -1.91 8.48 -13.71
N TRP A 38 -2.76 7.71 -13.03
CA TRP A 38 -2.64 7.50 -11.58
C TRP A 38 -1.56 6.46 -11.20
N LEU A 39 -1.28 5.49 -12.08
CA LEU A 39 -0.33 4.40 -11.76
C LEU A 39 1.08 4.88 -11.37
N PRO A 40 1.71 5.85 -12.06
CA PRO A 40 3.04 6.33 -11.65
C PRO A 40 3.07 6.90 -10.23
N ILE A 41 2.06 7.66 -9.79
CA ILE A 41 2.02 8.22 -8.44
C ILE A 41 1.58 7.18 -7.41
N TYR A 42 0.71 6.23 -7.80
CA TYR A 42 0.38 5.07 -6.97
C TYR A 42 1.63 4.25 -6.63
N TYR A 43 2.45 3.89 -7.62
CA TYR A 43 3.65 3.09 -7.38
C TYR A 43 4.72 3.86 -6.60
N GLN A 44 4.82 5.19 -6.75
CA GLN A 44 5.68 6.00 -5.88
C GLN A 44 5.28 5.85 -4.41
N ALA A 45 3.98 6.02 -4.11
CA ALA A 45 3.47 5.88 -2.75
C ALA A 45 3.63 4.44 -2.22
N LEU A 46 3.31 3.42 -3.03
CA LEU A 46 3.45 2.02 -2.65
C LEU A 46 4.86 1.69 -2.18
N PHE A 47 5.88 1.99 -2.99
CA PHE A 47 7.26 1.64 -2.65
C PHE A 47 7.81 2.47 -1.49
N ALA A 48 7.41 3.74 -1.38
CA ALA A 48 7.73 4.58 -0.23
C ALA A 48 7.20 3.98 1.08
N ILE A 49 5.93 3.55 1.08
CA ILE A 49 5.27 2.95 2.25
C ILE A 49 5.89 1.59 2.60
N GLN A 50 6.13 0.73 1.60
CA GLN A 50 6.79 -0.56 1.81
C GLN A 50 8.17 -0.41 2.42
N TYR A 51 8.98 0.54 1.92
CA TYR A 51 10.29 0.85 2.50
C TYR A 51 10.15 1.29 3.96
N ALA A 52 9.23 2.23 4.24
CA ALA A 52 9.03 2.76 5.57
C ALA A 52 8.58 1.70 6.59
N ILE A 53 7.77 0.73 6.17
CA ILE A 53 7.38 -0.40 7.04
C ILE A 53 8.54 -1.35 7.30
N GLN A 54 9.38 -1.61 6.30
CA GLN A 54 10.55 -2.49 6.46
C GLN A 54 11.68 -1.83 7.26
N ARG A 55 11.79 -0.49 7.18
CA ARG A 55 12.85 0.32 7.78
C ARG A 55 12.26 1.51 8.55
N PRO A 56 11.49 1.28 9.62
CA PRO A 56 10.78 2.35 10.34
C PRO A 56 11.70 3.43 10.91
N ASP A 57 12.88 3.03 11.37
CA ASP A 57 13.86 3.93 12.01
C ASP A 57 14.81 4.62 11.02
N ASP A 58 14.71 4.32 9.72
CA ASP A 58 15.54 4.97 8.71
C ASP A 58 15.08 6.43 8.48
N LYS A 59 16.03 7.36 8.49
CA LYS A 59 15.79 8.79 8.25
C LYS A 59 15.08 9.04 6.91
N ALA A 60 15.34 8.22 5.90
CA ALA A 60 14.70 8.33 4.60
C ALA A 60 13.20 8.01 4.65
N SER A 61 12.76 7.14 5.56
CA SER A 61 11.36 6.70 5.66
C SER A 61 10.41 7.86 5.94
N ALA A 62 10.76 8.78 6.83
CA ALA A 62 9.93 9.95 7.11
C ALA A 62 9.76 10.86 5.88
N ALA A 63 10.84 11.12 5.12
CA ALA A 63 10.78 11.92 3.91
C ALA A 63 9.95 11.23 2.80
N LEU A 64 10.12 9.92 2.64
CA LEU A 64 9.35 9.11 1.68
C LEU A 64 7.85 9.12 1.99
N LEU A 65 7.46 9.07 3.27
CA LEU A 65 6.06 9.11 3.67
C LEU A 65 5.39 10.45 3.38
N ILE A 66 6.10 11.58 3.51
CA ILE A 66 5.55 12.90 3.13
C ILE A 66 5.14 12.92 1.65
N ASP A 67 6.04 12.47 0.76
CA ASP A 67 5.76 12.38 -0.68
C ASP A 67 4.66 11.35 -0.99
N ALA A 68 4.64 10.21 -0.26
CA ALA A 68 3.61 9.19 -0.43
C ALA A 68 2.21 9.75 -0.14
N LYS A 69 2.05 10.52 0.94
CA LYS A 69 0.77 11.15 1.29
C LYS A 69 0.27 12.08 0.19
N GLN A 70 1.15 12.93 -0.35
CA GLN A 70 0.80 13.84 -1.45
C GLN A 70 0.36 13.08 -2.71
N ASN A 71 1.05 11.98 -3.02
CA ASN A 71 0.71 11.13 -4.16
C ASN A 71 -0.63 10.41 -3.98
N ILE A 72 -0.95 9.93 -2.78
CA ILE A 72 -2.25 9.34 -2.45
C ILE A 72 -3.36 10.37 -2.62
N ASP A 73 -3.19 11.56 -2.03
CA ASP A 73 -4.18 12.64 -2.10
C ASP A 73 -4.44 13.06 -3.55
N LYS A 74 -3.38 13.15 -4.35
CA LYS A 74 -3.51 13.43 -5.79
C LYS A 74 -4.24 12.29 -6.51
N ALA A 75 -3.91 11.03 -6.24
CA ALA A 75 -4.50 9.89 -6.91
C ALA A 75 -6.01 9.75 -6.63
N GLU A 76 -6.48 10.11 -5.44
CA GLU A 76 -7.92 10.10 -5.08
C GLU A 76 -8.75 11.02 -6.00
N HIS A 77 -8.13 12.06 -6.57
CA HIS A 77 -8.80 13.04 -7.43
C HIS A 77 -8.57 12.83 -8.93
N LEU A 78 -7.74 11.86 -9.35
CA LEU A 78 -7.52 11.59 -10.77
C LEU A 78 -8.64 10.76 -11.38
N ALA A 79 -9.11 11.19 -12.55
CA ALA A 79 -10.11 10.45 -13.31
C ALA A 79 -9.56 9.06 -13.69
N GLY A 80 -10.34 8.02 -13.42
CA GLY A 80 -9.96 6.63 -13.74
C GLY A 80 -9.00 5.99 -12.74
N ALA A 81 -8.68 6.63 -11.62
CA ALA A 81 -7.98 5.97 -10.52
C ALA A 81 -8.87 4.88 -9.88
N ASP A 82 -8.28 3.72 -9.60
CA ASP A 82 -8.96 2.69 -8.80
C ASP A 82 -8.98 3.16 -7.33
N LEU A 83 -10.11 3.72 -6.90
CA LEU A 83 -10.27 4.22 -5.55
C LEU A 83 -10.10 3.13 -4.48
N SER A 84 -10.35 1.85 -4.79
CA SER A 84 -10.08 0.78 -3.83
C SER A 84 -8.59 0.62 -3.59
N GLU A 85 -7.77 0.69 -4.64
CA GLU A 85 -6.31 0.68 -4.54
C GLU A 85 -5.78 1.94 -3.85
N VAL A 86 -6.34 3.11 -4.12
CA VAL A 86 -5.95 4.37 -3.46
C VAL A 86 -6.24 4.32 -1.95
N TYR A 87 -7.45 3.92 -1.55
CA TYR A 87 -7.77 3.76 -0.12
C TYR A 87 -6.98 2.64 0.55
N THR A 88 -6.57 1.62 -0.20
CA THR A 88 -5.63 0.60 0.29
C THR A 88 -4.30 1.25 0.66
N LEU A 89 -3.76 2.16 -0.16
CA LEU A 89 -2.55 2.90 0.17
C LEU A 89 -2.75 3.86 1.35
N SER A 90 -3.92 4.50 1.50
CA SER A 90 -4.21 5.34 2.68
C SER A 90 -4.11 4.53 3.97
N GLY A 91 -4.75 3.36 4.03
CA GLY A 91 -4.66 2.49 5.21
C GLY A 91 -3.24 1.96 5.45
N PHE A 92 -2.49 1.69 4.37
CA PHE A 92 -1.11 1.23 4.44
C PHE A 92 -0.14 2.33 4.90
N TYR A 93 -0.40 3.57 4.49
CA TYR A 93 0.29 4.77 4.95
C TYR A 93 0.09 4.97 6.46
N ASP A 94 -1.16 4.92 6.94
CA ASP A 94 -1.47 5.01 8.37
C ASP A 94 -0.78 3.88 9.16
N THR A 95 -0.74 2.68 8.58
CA THR A 95 -0.02 1.54 9.14
C THR A 95 1.49 1.83 9.25
N ALA A 96 2.11 2.41 8.22
CA ALA A 96 3.52 2.78 8.25
C ALA A 96 3.83 3.81 9.34
N LEU A 97 2.96 4.81 9.52
CA LEU A 97 3.09 5.78 10.62
C LEU A 97 3.02 5.10 11.98
N ILE A 98 2.09 4.16 12.17
CA ILE A 98 1.99 3.38 13.41
C ILE A 98 3.27 2.59 13.65
N VAL A 99 3.79 1.89 12.63
CA VAL A 99 5.01 1.07 12.75
C VAL A 99 6.24 1.92 13.12
N GLN A 100 6.33 3.17 12.66
CA GLN A 100 7.44 4.07 13.02
C GLN A 100 7.48 4.44 14.51
N ASN A 101 6.33 4.57 15.16
CA ASN A 101 6.28 4.86 16.60
C ASN A 101 4.96 4.34 17.20
N PRO A 102 4.87 3.03 17.51
CA PRO A 102 3.60 2.42 17.91
C PRO A 102 2.96 3.06 19.13
N SER A 103 3.78 3.47 20.12
CA SER A 103 3.31 4.07 21.37
C SER A 103 2.65 5.44 21.18
N VAL A 104 3.14 6.25 20.24
CA VAL A 104 2.61 7.60 19.96
C VAL A 104 1.57 7.56 18.84
N ASN A 105 1.90 6.88 17.75
CA ASN A 105 1.11 6.91 16.52
C ASN A 105 -0.05 5.90 16.54
N GLY A 106 0.03 4.85 17.37
CA GLY A 106 -1.04 3.85 17.51
C GLY A 106 -2.38 4.49 17.87
N MET A 107 -2.45 5.25 18.96
CA MET A 107 -3.69 5.92 19.37
C MET A 107 -4.21 6.93 18.34
N ARG A 108 -3.32 7.48 17.51
CA ARG A 108 -3.65 8.53 16.55
C ARG A 108 -4.21 7.99 15.24
N TYR A 109 -3.59 6.95 14.68
CA TYR A 109 -3.86 6.52 13.31
C TYR A 109 -4.55 5.16 13.21
N TYR A 110 -4.79 4.46 14.33
CA TYR A 110 -5.41 3.14 14.32
C TYR A 110 -6.82 3.15 13.70
N SER A 111 -7.66 4.12 14.08
CA SER A 111 -9.00 4.28 13.51
C SER A 111 -8.96 4.63 12.03
N ASP A 112 -8.00 5.45 11.62
CA ASP A 112 -7.84 5.88 10.22
C ASP A 112 -7.41 4.70 9.34
N ALA A 113 -6.44 3.89 9.80
CA ALA A 113 -6.00 2.69 9.12
C ALA A 113 -7.17 1.72 8.86
N ILE A 114 -7.96 1.42 9.91
CA ILE A 114 -9.16 0.56 9.76
C ILE A 114 -10.16 1.17 8.80
N GLY A 115 -10.50 2.45 8.99
CA GLY A 115 -11.48 3.14 8.18
C GLY A 115 -11.12 3.13 6.71
N ASN A 116 -9.84 3.38 6.38
CA ASN A 116 -9.33 3.35 5.03
C ASN A 116 -9.36 1.94 4.42
N TYR A 117 -8.96 0.90 5.15
CA TYR A 117 -9.09 -0.47 4.64
C TYR A 117 -10.55 -0.88 4.43
N GLN A 118 -11.45 -0.54 5.34
CA GLN A 118 -12.87 -0.82 5.19
C GLN A 118 -13.47 -0.06 4.00
N ARG A 119 -13.09 1.20 3.81
CA ARG A 119 -13.49 2.02 2.66
C ARG A 119 -12.99 1.41 1.35
N ALA A 120 -11.73 0.95 1.32
CA ALA A 120 -11.16 0.25 0.17
C ALA A 120 -11.93 -1.04 -0.18
N ILE A 121 -12.28 -1.82 0.83
CA ILE A 121 -13.09 -3.05 0.69
C ILE A 121 -14.49 -2.74 0.18
N HIS A 122 -15.12 -1.68 0.69
CA HIS A 122 -16.44 -1.25 0.25
C HIS A 122 -16.42 -0.80 -1.22
N GLN A 123 -15.37 -0.07 -1.62
CA GLN A 123 -15.21 0.43 -2.98
C GLN A 123 -15.06 -0.70 -4.00
N ASN A 124 -14.32 -1.76 -3.66
CA ASN A 124 -14.20 -2.94 -4.49
C ASN A 124 -14.00 -4.19 -3.61
N ALA A 125 -15.09 -4.93 -3.40
CA ALA A 125 -15.05 -6.13 -2.57
C ALA A 125 -14.21 -7.28 -3.16
N ALA A 126 -13.90 -7.21 -4.46
CA ALA A 126 -13.07 -8.17 -5.19
C ALA A 126 -11.58 -7.82 -5.13
N ASN A 127 -11.20 -6.61 -4.69
CA ASN A 127 -9.79 -6.26 -4.49
C ASN A 127 -9.21 -7.07 -3.30
N PRO A 128 -8.19 -7.91 -3.52
CA PRO A 128 -7.63 -8.73 -2.45
C PRO A 128 -6.73 -7.94 -1.49
N ARG A 129 -6.07 -6.88 -1.95
CA ARG A 129 -5.02 -6.15 -1.21
C ARG A 129 -5.52 -5.48 0.09
N PRO A 130 -6.64 -4.75 0.12
CA PRO A 130 -7.08 -4.12 1.37
C PRO A 130 -7.49 -5.15 2.42
N ARG A 131 -8.03 -6.31 2.01
CA ARG A 131 -8.32 -7.40 2.95
C ARG A 131 -7.06 -8.04 3.49
N LEU A 132 -6.06 -8.26 2.65
CA LEU A 132 -4.78 -8.79 3.09
C LEU A 132 -4.08 -7.85 4.07
N LEU A 133 -3.95 -6.57 3.73
CA LEU A 133 -3.31 -5.60 4.62
C LEU A 133 -4.09 -5.40 5.91
N PHE A 134 -5.43 -5.39 5.85
CA PHE A 134 -6.24 -5.31 7.05
C PHE A 134 -6.11 -6.56 7.94
N TYR A 135 -6.02 -7.75 7.34
CA TYR A 135 -5.72 -8.98 8.05
C TYR A 135 -4.36 -8.89 8.77
N LEU A 136 -3.30 -8.49 8.06
CA LEU A 136 -1.95 -8.38 8.64
C LEU A 136 -1.90 -7.33 9.76
N PHE A 137 -2.61 -6.23 9.58
CA PHE A 137 -2.76 -5.17 10.58
C PHE A 137 -3.44 -5.69 11.85
N ASN A 138 -4.56 -6.41 11.70
CA ASN A 138 -5.29 -6.99 12.84
C ASN A 138 -4.50 -8.09 13.54
N GLU A 139 -3.80 -8.96 12.80
CA GLU A 139 -2.88 -9.95 13.38
C GLU A 139 -1.85 -9.28 14.28
N GLN A 140 -1.23 -8.20 13.79
CA GLN A 140 -0.22 -7.50 14.56
C GLN A 140 -0.84 -6.78 15.77
N MET A 141 -2.00 -6.15 15.61
CA MET A 141 -2.69 -5.49 16.72
C MET A 141 -3.12 -6.48 17.80
N ASN A 142 -3.67 -7.64 17.43
CA ASN A 142 -4.11 -8.67 18.38
C ASN A 142 -2.95 -9.15 19.26
N LYS A 143 -1.74 -9.26 18.71
CA LYS A 143 -0.53 -9.60 19.50
C LYS A 143 -0.23 -8.55 20.58
N PHE A 144 -0.60 -7.29 20.38
CA PHE A 144 -0.39 -6.21 21.33
C PHE A 144 -1.54 -6.04 22.32
N THR A 145 -2.79 -6.22 21.88
CA THR A 145 -3.99 -5.93 22.69
C THR A 145 -4.61 -7.16 23.34
N GLY A 146 -4.24 -8.38 22.89
CA GLY A 146 -4.89 -9.63 23.28
C GLY A 146 -6.32 -9.80 22.72
N GLY A 147 -6.75 -8.93 21.81
CA GLY A 147 -8.09 -8.98 21.20
C GLY A 147 -8.28 -10.20 20.30
N THR A 148 -9.52 -10.73 20.25
CA THR A 148 -9.86 -11.99 19.56
C THR A 148 -10.95 -11.84 18.48
N ASN A 149 -11.29 -10.60 18.09
CA ASN A 149 -12.48 -10.34 17.28
C ASN A 149 -12.24 -10.35 15.75
N PHE A 150 -11.49 -11.32 15.23
CA PHE A 150 -11.56 -11.64 13.80
C PHE A 150 -11.26 -13.13 13.53
N ASN A 151 -11.98 -13.74 12.60
CA ASN A 151 -11.83 -15.16 12.28
C ASN A 151 -10.70 -15.33 11.27
N ALA A 152 -9.47 -15.48 11.79
CA ALA A 152 -8.27 -15.49 10.98
C ALA A 152 -8.27 -16.55 9.87
N GLU A 153 -8.77 -17.75 10.15
CA GLU A 153 -8.81 -18.82 9.14
C GLU A 153 -9.77 -18.48 7.99
N LYS A 154 -10.99 -18.06 8.31
CA LYS A 154 -12.01 -17.71 7.31
C LYS A 154 -11.58 -16.52 6.46
N ASP A 155 -10.98 -15.51 7.08
CA ASP A 155 -10.50 -14.33 6.37
C ASP A 155 -9.32 -14.69 5.45
N LEU A 156 -8.39 -15.53 5.91
CA LEU A 156 -7.26 -15.98 5.10
C LEU A 156 -7.73 -16.82 3.90
N GLN A 157 -8.70 -17.71 4.06
CA GLN A 157 -9.31 -18.45 2.95
C GLN A 157 -9.95 -17.51 1.92
N LYS A 158 -10.67 -16.48 2.40
CA LYS A 158 -11.28 -15.46 1.52
C LYS A 158 -10.22 -14.68 0.76
N ILE A 159 -9.13 -14.27 1.42
CA ILE A 159 -8.01 -13.55 0.80
C ILE A 159 -7.37 -14.39 -0.30
N LYS A 160 -7.01 -15.66 0.00
CA LYS A 160 -6.46 -16.61 -0.99
C LYS A 160 -7.37 -16.74 -2.21
N SER A 161 -8.67 -16.96 -1.99
CA SER A 161 -9.65 -17.07 -3.09
C SER A 161 -9.77 -15.80 -3.93
N LEU A 162 -9.63 -14.61 -3.35
CA LEU A 162 -9.67 -13.36 -4.11
C LEU A 162 -8.42 -13.19 -4.97
N PHE A 163 -7.23 -13.50 -4.45
CA PHE A 163 -5.99 -13.47 -5.22
C PHE A 163 -5.96 -14.51 -6.35
N ASP A 164 -6.61 -15.66 -6.18
CA ASP A 164 -6.72 -16.68 -7.23
C ASP A 164 -7.67 -16.26 -8.37
N LYS A 165 -8.71 -15.50 -8.04
CA LYS A 165 -9.71 -14.99 -9.00
C LYS A 165 -9.33 -13.66 -9.63
N GLU A 166 -8.33 -12.99 -9.07
CA GLU A 166 -7.89 -11.69 -9.54
C GLU A 166 -7.38 -11.79 -10.98
N GLN A 167 -7.99 -10.98 -11.85
CA GLN A 167 -7.54 -10.77 -13.22
C GLN A 167 -7.04 -9.34 -13.31
N LYS A 168 -5.77 -9.17 -13.69
CA LYS A 168 -5.14 -7.86 -13.86
C LYS A 168 -4.59 -7.75 -15.26
N THR A 169 -4.74 -6.58 -15.86
CA THR A 169 -4.18 -6.26 -17.16
C THR A 169 -3.10 -5.19 -17.05
N ASP A 170 -2.20 -5.15 -18.03
CA ASP A 170 -1.15 -4.13 -18.12
C ASP A 170 -0.30 -3.98 -16.85
N PHE A 171 -0.41 -2.82 -16.20
CA PHE A 171 0.34 -2.42 -15.01
C PHE A 171 -0.57 -2.13 -13.83
N GLU A 172 -1.81 -2.64 -13.87
CA GLU A 172 -2.66 -2.63 -12.69
C GLU A 172 -1.93 -3.31 -11.52
N PRO A 173 -2.19 -2.86 -10.28
CA PRO A 173 -1.55 -3.45 -9.11
C PRO A 173 -1.77 -4.96 -9.05
N SER A 174 -0.68 -5.71 -8.92
CA SER A 174 -0.64 -7.19 -8.91
C SER A 174 0.22 -7.77 -7.77
N TRP A 175 0.64 -6.92 -6.83
CA TRP A 175 1.45 -7.31 -5.65
C TRP A 175 0.59 -7.92 -4.54
N GLY A 176 1.24 -8.53 -3.54
CA GLY A 176 0.64 -8.94 -2.28
C GLY A 176 0.48 -10.45 -2.09
N LYS A 177 0.53 -11.25 -3.17
CA LYS A 177 0.45 -12.72 -3.06
C LYS A 177 1.56 -13.32 -2.19
N ASP A 178 2.74 -12.72 -2.24
CA ASP A 178 3.93 -13.07 -1.46
C ASP A 178 3.81 -12.71 0.03
N LEU A 179 2.88 -11.82 0.39
CA LEU A 179 2.62 -11.39 1.76
C LEU A 179 1.54 -12.25 2.45
N ILE A 180 0.89 -13.17 1.73
CA ILE A 180 -0.12 -14.07 2.32
C ILE A 180 0.59 -15.03 3.29
N PRO A 181 0.19 -15.07 4.58
CA PRO A 181 0.74 -16.03 5.52
C PRO A 181 0.51 -17.48 5.07
N LYS A 182 1.53 -18.31 5.29
CA LYS A 182 1.51 -19.73 4.90
C LYS A 182 0.51 -20.50 5.75
#